data_AF-A0A1C5TA22-F1
#
_entry.id   AF-A0A1C5TA22-F1
#
_cell.length_a   1.000
_cell.length_b   1.000
_cell.length_c   1.000
_cell.angle_alpha   90.00
_cell.angle_beta   90.00
_cell.angle_gamma   90.00
#
_symmetry.space_group_name_H-M   'P 1'
#
loop_
_entity.id
_entity.type
_entity.pdbx_description
1 polymer ?
#
loop_
_entity_poly.entity_id
_entity_poly.type
_entity_poly.pdbx_seq_one_letter_code
_entity_poly.pdbx_strand_id
1 'polypeptide(L)'
;MVNIDLKVLKDMGLYNNSIIIFDRGYYSEDMFRELYFYRWPVELKYKELKSRFAMEEFSGATAVSIQQEFYINMLLSNLASLIKNEADEEIQISAKSTNKFRYQANRAFIIERIKSIVPKILCGLFELSIIEQLYIDAVRCRSQLLPGRSFPRKKLKSKGRSHFRNKKVSF
;
A
#
# COMPACT_ATOMS: atom_id res chain seq x y z
N MET A 1 -17.55 1.92 -37.07
CA MET A 1 -18.17 1.33 -35.87
C MET A 1 -17.83 -0.15 -35.84
N VAL A 2 -17.02 -0.60 -34.88
CA VAL A 2 -16.84 -2.04 -34.64
C VAL A 2 -17.89 -2.44 -33.62
N ASN A 3 -18.92 -3.13 -34.07
CA ASN A 3 -20.01 -3.62 -33.25
C ASN A 3 -19.54 -4.94 -32.61
N ILE A 4 -18.97 -4.87 -31.40
CA ILE A 4 -18.63 -6.08 -30.65
C ILE A 4 -19.95 -6.65 -30.11
N ASP A 5 -20.35 -7.80 -30.65
CA ASP A 5 -21.58 -8.50 -30.30
C ASP A 5 -21.56 -8.94 -28.84
N LEU A 6 -22.60 -8.56 -28.08
CA LEU A 6 -22.81 -8.92 -26.67
C LEU A 6 -22.75 -10.44 -26.44
N LYS A 7 -23.00 -11.24 -27.49
CA LYS A 7 -22.88 -12.70 -27.45
C LYS A 7 -21.45 -13.17 -27.20
N VAL A 8 -20.46 -12.54 -27.84
CA VAL A 8 -19.03 -12.87 -27.68
C VAL A 8 -18.56 -12.63 -26.24
N LEU A 9 -19.05 -11.56 -25.61
CA LEU A 9 -18.68 -11.18 -24.24
C LEU A 9 -19.31 -12.11 -23.19
N LYS A 10 -20.49 -12.67 -23.47
CA LYS A 10 -21.11 -13.72 -22.65
C LYS A 10 -20.35 -15.04 -22.78
N ASP A 11 -19.96 -15.42 -23.99
CA ASP A 11 -19.22 -16.66 -24.24
C ASP A 11 -17.82 -16.64 -23.59
N MET A 12 -17.20 -15.46 -23.48
CA MET A 12 -15.92 -15.27 -22.77
C MET A 12 -16.05 -15.22 -21.24
N GLY A 13 -17.26 -15.29 -20.67
CA GLY A 13 -17.48 -15.22 -19.22
C GLY A 13 -17.19 -13.86 -18.59
N LEU A 14 -16.98 -12.82 -19.41
CA LEU A 14 -16.63 -11.48 -18.95
C LEU A 14 -17.87 -10.66 -18.56
N TYR A 15 -19.05 -11.04 -19.05
CA TYR A 15 -20.30 -10.29 -18.89
C TYR A 15 -20.69 -9.96 -17.43
N ASN A 16 -20.37 -10.84 -16.47
CA ASN A 16 -20.83 -10.67 -15.09
C ASN A 16 -19.89 -9.83 -14.20
N ASN A 17 -18.59 -9.76 -14.53
CA ASN A 17 -17.57 -9.11 -13.68
C ASN A 17 -16.77 -8.01 -14.41
N SER A 18 -17.09 -7.72 -15.67
CA SER A 18 -16.47 -6.61 -16.39
C SER A 18 -17.39 -5.39 -16.41
N ILE A 19 -16.87 -4.24 -16.01
CA ILE A 19 -17.44 -2.95 -16.42
C ILE A 19 -16.99 -2.76 -17.86
N ILE A 20 -17.85 -3.11 -18.81
CA ILE A 20 -17.62 -2.80 -20.21
C ILE A 20 -18.09 -1.37 -20.41
N ILE A 21 -17.17 -0.42 -20.40
CA ILE A 21 -17.47 0.98 -20.66
C ILE A 21 -17.73 1.14 -22.16
N PHE A 22 -18.96 0.89 -22.59
CA PHE A 22 -19.46 1.38 -23.87
C PHE A 22 -20.18 2.69 -23.61
N ASP A 23 -19.60 3.79 -24.08
CA ASP A 23 -20.33 5.04 -24.22
C ASP A 23 -20.22 5.55 -25.66
N ARG A 24 -21.25 6.25 -26.11
CA ARG A 24 -21.46 6.70 -27.49
C ARG A 24 -20.52 7.84 -27.91
N GLY A 25 -19.54 8.20 -27.07
CA GLY A 25 -18.48 9.15 -27.35
C GLY A 25 -17.11 8.49 -27.15
N TYR A 26 -16.21 8.70 -28.10
CA TYR A 26 -14.85 8.17 -28.03
C TYR A 26 -14.13 8.76 -26.80
N TYR A 27 -13.85 7.93 -25.79
CA TYR A 27 -12.92 8.32 -24.74
C TYR A 27 -11.51 8.51 -25.32
N SER A 28 -10.79 9.53 -24.87
CA SER A 28 -9.41 9.73 -25.28
C SER A 28 -8.52 8.61 -24.74
N GLU A 29 -7.45 8.29 -25.47
CA GLU A 29 -6.38 7.40 -25.00
C GLU A 29 -5.88 7.81 -23.62
N ASP A 30 -5.81 9.13 -23.38
CA ASP A 30 -5.38 9.71 -22.11
C ASP A 30 -6.26 9.30 -20.92
N MET A 31 -7.59 9.25 -21.11
CA MET A 31 -8.51 8.83 -20.05
C MET A 31 -8.33 7.35 -19.70
N PHE A 32 -8.21 6.47 -20.71
CA PHE A 32 -7.94 5.05 -20.47
C PHE A 32 -6.61 4.82 -19.77
N ARG A 33 -5.59 5.59 -20.18
CA ARG A 33 -4.27 5.57 -19.54
C ARG A 33 -4.37 5.96 -18.06
N GLU A 34 -5.10 7.03 -17.73
CA GLU A 34 -5.34 7.46 -16.35
C GLU A 34 -6.08 6.39 -15.53
N LEU A 35 -7.16 5.81 -16.06
CA LEU A 35 -7.91 4.75 -15.40
C LEU A 35 -7.05 3.52 -15.11
N TYR A 36 -6.21 3.12 -16.07
CA TYR A 36 -5.29 2.00 -15.88
C TYR A 36 -4.25 2.28 -14.78
N PHE A 37 -3.81 3.53 -14.63
CA PHE A 37 -2.86 3.92 -13.58
C PHE A 37 -3.44 3.78 -12.16
N TYR A 38 -4.76 3.90 -11.95
CA TYR A 38 -5.39 3.66 -10.63
C TYR A 38 -5.27 2.22 -10.13
N ARG A 39 -4.96 1.25 -11.01
CA ARG A 39 -4.68 -0.14 -10.63
C ARG A 39 -3.36 -0.28 -9.85
N TRP A 40 -2.38 0.56 -10.16
CA TRP A 40 -1.02 0.42 -9.63
C TRP A 40 -0.91 0.63 -8.10
N PRO A 41 -1.59 1.62 -7.49
CA PRO A 41 -1.69 1.73 -6.03
C PRO A 41 -2.14 0.44 -5.34
N VAL A 42 -3.08 -0.31 -5.94
CA VAL A 42 -3.59 -1.57 -5.39
C VAL A 42 -2.48 -2.63 -5.34
N GLU A 43 -1.74 -2.81 -6.44
CA GLU A 43 -0.60 -3.75 -6.48
C GLU A 43 0.51 -3.36 -5.49
N LEU A 44 0.79 -2.07 -5.39
CA LEU A 44 1.77 -1.57 -4.42
C LEU A 44 1.33 -1.86 -2.98
N LYS A 45 0.03 -1.73 -2.68
CA LYS A 45 -0.52 -2.07 -1.37
C LYS A 45 -0.38 -3.56 -1.07
N TYR A 46 -0.70 -4.45 -2.02
CA TYR A 46 -0.47 -5.88 -1.85
C TYR A 46 0.99 -6.22 -1.59
N LYS A 47 1.90 -5.61 -2.38
CA LYS A 47 3.34 -5.78 -2.19
C LYS A 47 3.77 -5.33 -0.80
N GLU A 48 3.25 -4.22 -0.31
CA GLU A 48 3.54 -3.74 1.05
C GLU A 48 3.02 -4.70 2.12
N LEU A 49 1.77 -5.12 2.05
CA LEU A 49 1.18 -6.04 3.04
C LEU A 49 1.99 -7.34 3.12
N LYS A 50 2.35 -7.91 1.97
CA LYS A 50 3.20 -9.12 1.93
C LYS A 50 4.62 -8.85 2.43
N SER A 51 5.26 -7.77 2.00
CA SER A 51 6.69 -7.54 2.29
C SER A 51 6.97 -6.89 3.65
N ARG A 52 6.20 -5.90 4.06
CA ARG A 52 6.42 -5.10 5.29
C ARG A 52 5.63 -5.62 6.48
N PHE A 53 4.39 -6.04 6.24
CA PHE A 53 3.56 -6.65 7.29
C PHE A 53 3.78 -8.16 7.41
N ALA A 54 4.47 -8.79 6.45
CA ALA A 54 4.68 -10.24 6.44
C ALA A 54 3.36 -11.00 6.56
N MET A 55 2.31 -10.52 5.89
CA MET A 55 0.94 -10.99 6.04
C MET A 55 0.72 -12.47 5.64
N GLU A 56 1.71 -13.11 5.04
CA GLU A 56 1.69 -14.53 4.67
C GLU A 56 2.44 -15.41 5.71
N GLU A 57 3.10 -14.80 6.69
CA GLU A 57 3.88 -15.45 7.75
C GLU A 57 3.09 -15.47 9.07
N PHE A 58 2.03 -16.27 9.13
CA PHE A 58 1.19 -16.38 10.34
C PHE A 58 1.91 -17.13 11.46
N SER A 59 1.68 -16.69 12.70
CA SER A 59 2.18 -17.38 13.90
C SER A 59 1.19 -18.39 14.47
N GLY A 60 -0.10 -18.12 14.31
CA GLY A 60 -1.19 -18.96 14.75
C GLY A 60 -1.48 -20.14 13.82
N ALA A 61 -1.87 -21.28 14.41
CA ALA A 61 -2.24 -22.50 13.69
C ALA A 61 -3.77 -22.68 13.51
N THR A 62 -4.59 -21.90 14.23
CA THR A 62 -6.05 -21.99 14.14
C THR A 62 -6.61 -20.98 13.15
N ALA A 63 -7.74 -21.29 12.50
CA ALA A 63 -8.40 -20.35 11.59
C ALA A 63 -8.71 -19.00 12.25
N VAL A 64 -9.10 -19.00 13.53
CA VAL A 64 -9.38 -17.78 14.30
C VAL A 64 -8.11 -16.94 14.48
N SER A 65 -7.00 -17.56 14.91
CA SER A 65 -5.74 -16.83 15.09
C SER A 65 -5.20 -16.24 13.79
N ILE A 66 -5.31 -16.98 12.68
CA ILE A 66 -4.93 -16.50 11.34
C ILE A 66 -5.78 -15.27 10.95
N GLN A 67 -7.10 -15.33 11.16
CA GLN A 67 -7.99 -14.19 10.89
C GLN A 67 -7.66 -12.97 11.76
N GLN A 68 -7.41 -13.18 13.05
CA GLN A 68 -7.02 -12.10 13.97
C GLN A 68 -5.73 -11.42 13.53
N GLU A 69 -4.68 -12.19 13.22
CA GLU A 69 -3.41 -11.65 12.72
C GLU A 69 -3.58 -10.87 11.42
N PHE A 70 -4.42 -11.37 10.51
CA PHE A 70 -4.76 -10.66 9.27
C PHE A 70 -5.39 -9.29 9.56
N TYR A 71 -6.42 -9.25 10.42
CA TYR A 71 -7.12 -8.00 10.74
C TYR A 71 -6.25 -7.02 11.53
N ILE A 72 -5.40 -7.49 12.43
CA ILE A 72 -4.42 -6.66 13.14
C ILE A 72 -3.47 -6.00 12.13
N ASN A 73 -2.92 -6.76 11.18
CA ASN A 73 -2.05 -6.22 10.14
C ASN A 73 -2.78 -5.16 9.28
N MET A 74 -4.05 -5.39 8.94
CA MET A 74 -4.87 -4.41 8.22
C MET A 74 -5.09 -3.13 9.02
N LEU A 75 -5.42 -3.25 10.31
CA LEU A 75 -5.60 -2.11 11.22
C LEU A 75 -4.32 -1.28 11.31
N LEU A 76 -3.18 -1.91 11.59
CA LEU A 76 -1.89 -1.24 11.67
C LEU A 76 -1.52 -0.54 10.34
N SER A 77 -1.86 -1.16 9.21
CA SER A 77 -1.65 -0.57 7.88
C SER A 77 -2.53 0.65 7.62
N ASN A 78 -3.75 0.66 8.14
CA ASN A 78 -4.67 1.79 8.06
C ASN A 78 -4.22 2.94 8.96
N LEU A 79 -3.83 2.65 10.21
CA LEU A 79 -3.24 3.64 11.12
C LEU A 79 -1.97 4.27 10.52
N ALA A 80 -1.11 3.46 9.90
CA ALA A 80 0.07 3.97 9.19
C ALA A 80 -0.28 4.89 8.04
N SER A 81 -1.42 4.66 7.39
CA SER A 81 -1.89 5.49 6.29
C SER A 81 -2.46 6.81 6.80
N LEU A 82 -3.16 6.82 7.93
CA LEU A 82 -3.64 8.06 8.57
C LEU A 82 -2.48 8.98 8.96
N ILE A 83 -1.49 8.47 9.73
CA ILE A 83 -0.31 9.25 10.12
C ILE A 83 0.45 9.76 8.89
N LYS A 84 0.56 8.93 7.85
CA LYS A 84 1.24 9.33 6.61
C LYS A 84 0.50 10.47 5.91
N ASN A 85 -0.82 10.41 5.81
CA ASN A 85 -1.59 11.45 5.12
C ASN A 85 -1.41 12.80 5.82
N GLU A 86 -1.54 12.83 7.15
CA GLU A 86 -1.37 14.04 7.95
C GLU A 86 0.08 14.57 7.86
N ALA A 87 1.08 13.68 7.96
CA ALA A 87 2.48 14.08 7.82
C ALA A 87 2.81 14.58 6.40
N ASP A 88 2.21 14.00 5.37
CA ASP A 88 2.39 14.44 3.98
C ASP A 88 1.80 15.84 3.75
N GLU A 89 0.63 16.14 4.33
CA GLU A 89 0.01 17.47 4.31
C GLU A 89 0.93 18.52 4.94
N GLU A 90 1.43 18.26 6.16
CA GLU A 90 2.37 19.16 6.85
C GLU A 90 3.69 19.34 6.07
N ILE A 91 4.19 18.27 5.42
CA ILE A 91 5.38 18.36 4.56
C ILE A 91 5.11 19.26 3.34
N GLN A 92 3.91 19.24 2.76
CA GLN A 92 3.56 20.15 1.66
C GLN A 92 3.45 21.60 2.14
N ILE A 93 2.80 21.84 3.29
CA ILE A 93 2.63 23.18 3.87
C ILE A 93 4.00 23.80 4.20
N SER A 94 4.90 23.02 4.81
CA SER A 94 6.24 23.46 5.20
C SER A 94 7.28 23.42 4.05
N ALA A 95 6.85 23.11 2.82
CA ALA A 95 7.75 23.02 1.67
C ALA A 95 8.30 24.40 1.26
N LYS A 96 9.62 24.51 1.15
CA LYS A 96 10.28 25.72 0.65
C LYS A 96 10.24 25.75 -0.87
N SER A 97 10.04 26.94 -1.45
CA SER A 97 10.11 27.16 -2.91
C SER A 97 11.48 26.82 -3.51
N THR A 98 12.54 26.89 -2.69
CA THR A 98 13.92 26.54 -3.08
C THR A 98 14.18 25.03 -3.14
N ASN A 99 13.23 24.20 -2.70
CA ASN A 99 13.41 22.75 -2.73
C ASN A 99 13.47 22.25 -4.18
N LYS A 100 14.56 21.55 -4.52
CA LYS A 100 14.74 20.93 -5.85
C LYS A 100 13.68 19.86 -6.15
N PHE A 101 13.16 19.19 -5.11
CA PHE A 101 12.23 18.08 -5.24
C PHE A 101 11.06 18.21 -4.29
N ARG A 102 9.97 17.48 -4.59
CA ARG A 102 8.90 17.24 -3.64
C ARG A 102 9.28 16.10 -2.71
N TYR A 103 8.76 16.16 -1.50
CA TYR A 103 9.00 15.17 -0.46
C TYR A 103 7.67 14.62 0.06
N GLN A 104 7.74 13.42 0.61
CA GLN A 104 6.64 12.76 1.33
C GLN A 104 7.21 12.04 2.54
N ALA A 105 6.40 11.81 3.57
CA ALA A 105 6.75 11.01 4.74
C ALA A 105 7.12 9.58 4.33
N ASN A 106 8.16 9.04 4.97
CA ASN A 106 8.65 7.71 4.70
C ASN A 106 7.70 6.66 5.27
N ARG A 107 6.89 6.06 4.40
CA ARG A 107 5.90 5.04 4.76
C ARG A 107 6.51 3.83 5.49
N ALA A 108 7.71 3.40 5.09
CA ALA A 108 8.36 2.25 5.73
C ALA A 108 8.73 2.57 7.19
N PHE A 109 9.22 3.79 7.45
CA PHE A 109 9.51 4.24 8.82
C PHE A 109 8.25 4.21 9.69
N ILE A 110 7.14 4.76 9.22
CA ILE A 110 5.88 4.81 9.97
C ILE A 110 5.38 3.40 10.31
N ILE A 111 5.39 2.48 9.33
CA ILE A 111 4.95 1.09 9.52
C ILE A 111 5.77 0.40 10.63
N GLU A 112 7.10 0.47 10.57
CA GLU A 112 7.95 -0.17 11.57
C GLU A 112 7.70 0.39 12.98
N ARG A 113 7.50 1.70 13.09
CA ARG A 113 7.18 2.34 14.37
C ARG A 113 5.81 1.93 14.91
N ILE A 114 4.77 1.95 14.08
CA ILE A 114 3.42 1.54 14.49
C ILE A 114 3.38 0.08 14.96
N LYS A 115 4.05 -0.83 14.24
CA LYS A 115 4.14 -2.24 14.63
C LYS A 115 4.75 -2.42 16.03
N SER A 116 5.68 -1.53 16.43
CA SER A 116 6.24 -1.55 17.78
C SER A 116 5.41 -0.80 18.81
N ILE A 117 4.76 0.30 18.46
CA ILE A 117 4.11 1.22 19.40
C ILE A 117 2.73 0.73 19.80
N VAL A 118 1.90 0.32 18.82
CA VAL A 118 0.49 -0.04 19.09
C VAL A 118 0.37 -1.19 20.10
N PRO A 119 1.10 -2.32 19.97
CA PRO A 119 1.03 -3.37 20.98
C PRO A 119 1.45 -2.91 22.37
N LYS A 120 2.45 -2.02 22.47
CA LYS A 120 2.90 -1.47 23.75
C LYS A 120 1.87 -0.56 24.39
N ILE A 121 1.14 0.23 23.59
CA ILE A 121 0.01 1.03 24.08
C ILE A 121 -1.11 0.12 24.59
N LEU A 122 -1.48 -0.90 23.81
CA LEU A 122 -2.54 -1.84 24.20
C LEU A 122 -2.21 -2.63 25.48
N CYS A 123 -0.93 -2.91 25.72
CA CYS A 123 -0.44 -3.54 26.94
C CYS A 123 -0.18 -2.56 28.11
N GLY A 124 -0.52 -1.27 27.95
CA GLY A 124 -0.30 -0.25 28.98
C GLY A 124 1.17 0.09 29.25
N LEU A 125 2.09 -0.32 28.37
CA LEU A 125 3.53 -0.03 28.50
C LEU A 125 3.86 1.38 28.02
N PHE A 126 3.05 1.93 27.12
CA PHE A 126 3.21 3.24 26.49
C PHE A 126 1.91 4.03 26.56
N GLU A 127 2.03 5.35 26.74
CA GLU A 127 0.91 6.27 26.65
C GLU A 127 0.63 6.68 25.20
N LEU A 128 -0.58 7.19 24.93
CA LEU A 128 -0.99 7.66 23.60
C LEU A 128 -0.14 8.83 23.08
N SER A 129 0.47 9.62 23.97
CA SER A 129 1.36 10.74 23.64
C SER A 129 2.53 10.34 22.72
N ILE A 130 2.95 9.07 22.75
CA ILE A 130 4.00 8.55 21.85
C ILE A 130 3.58 8.62 20.37
N ILE A 131 2.28 8.64 20.07
CA ILE A 131 1.77 8.81 18.70
C ILE A 131 2.09 10.21 18.17
N GLU A 132 2.02 11.26 19.01
CA GLU A 132 2.41 12.61 18.62
C GLU A 132 3.91 12.69 18.29
N GLN A 133 4.74 12.03 19.10
CA GLN A 133 6.18 11.95 18.82
C GLN A 133 6.45 11.19 17.50
N LEU A 134 5.72 10.11 17.23
CA LEU A 134 5.79 9.40 15.96
C LEU A 134 5.40 10.30 14.79
N TYR A 135 4.36 11.10 14.93
CA TYR A 135 3.93 12.05 13.91
C TYR A 135 5.03 13.08 13.60
N ILE A 136 5.62 13.70 14.64
CA ILE A 136 6.73 14.65 14.50
C ILE A 136 7.92 13.98 13.78
N ASP A 137 8.27 12.76 14.18
CA ASP A 137 9.35 11.99 13.54
C ASP A 137 9.01 11.66 12.07
N ALA A 138 7.75 11.36 11.75
CA ALA A 138 7.29 11.06 10.40
C ALA A 138 7.40 12.27 9.46
N VAL A 139 7.06 13.48 9.96
CA VAL A 139 7.26 14.74 9.23
C VAL A 139 8.74 15.00 8.94
N ARG A 140 9.64 14.58 9.83
CA ARG A 140 11.10 14.72 9.65
C ARG A 140 11.69 13.64 8.73
N CYS A 141 11.21 12.40 8.84
CA CYS A 141 11.71 11.26 8.07
C CYS A 141 11.08 11.22 6.67
N ARG A 142 11.70 11.93 5.73
CA ARG A 142 11.17 12.14 4.37
C ARG A 142 11.79 11.22 3.34
N SER A 143 11.03 10.96 2.29
CA SER A 143 11.49 10.33 1.05
C SER A 143 11.19 11.25 -0.14
N GLN A 144 12.09 11.25 -1.11
CA GLN A 144 12.00 12.11 -2.28
C GLN A 144 11.02 11.55 -3.31
N LEU A 145 10.18 12.42 -3.85
CA LEU A 145 9.37 12.15 -5.04
C LEU A 145 10.14 12.58 -6.29
N LEU A 146 10.39 11.62 -7.19
CA LEU A 146 11.05 11.86 -8.47
C LEU A 146 9.98 12.04 -9.56
N PRO A 147 9.79 13.26 -10.10
CA PRO A 147 8.83 13.49 -11.18
C PRO A 147 9.29 12.81 -12.48
N GLY A 148 8.34 12.38 -13.32
CA GLY A 148 8.64 11.88 -14.67
C GLY A 148 9.44 10.57 -14.75
N ARG A 149 9.33 9.71 -13.73
CA ARG A 149 10.09 8.44 -13.67
C ARG A 149 9.67 7.52 -14.83
N SER A 150 10.48 7.49 -15.88
CA SER A 150 10.22 6.72 -17.10
C SER A 150 11.06 5.44 -17.18
N PHE A 151 12.22 5.43 -16.52
CA PHE A 151 13.17 4.33 -16.64
C PHE A 151 12.91 3.22 -15.61
N PRO A 152 13.07 1.94 -16.01
CA PRO A 152 12.94 0.81 -15.10
C PRO A 152 13.96 0.92 -13.97
N ARG A 153 13.50 0.61 -12.74
CA ARG A 153 14.40 0.48 -11.59
C ARG A 153 15.42 -0.61 -11.92
N LYS A 154 16.72 -0.33 -11.81
CA LYS A 154 17.77 -1.36 -11.83
C LYS A 154 17.41 -2.41 -10.77
N LYS A 155 16.97 -3.59 -11.20
CA LYS A 155 16.73 -4.72 -10.30
C LYS A 155 18.10 -5.14 -9.79
N LEU A 156 18.49 -4.67 -8.61
CA LEU A 156 19.55 -5.34 -7.87
C LEU A 156 19.10 -6.80 -7.72
N LYS A 157 19.94 -7.76 -8.12
CA LYS A 157 19.71 -9.20 -7.92
C LYS A 157 19.77 -9.59 -6.44
N SER A 158 19.32 -8.73 -5.52
CA SER A 158 19.08 -9.12 -4.15
C SER A 158 18.02 -10.20 -4.19
N LYS A 159 18.34 -11.38 -3.64
CA LYS A 159 17.44 -12.53 -3.51
C LYS A 159 16.02 -12.02 -3.21
N GLY A 160 15.11 -12.17 -4.16
CA GLY A 160 13.69 -12.07 -3.84
C GLY A 160 13.41 -13.07 -2.72
N ARG A 161 12.45 -12.76 -1.83
CA ARG A 161 12.06 -13.71 -0.78
C ARG A 161 11.81 -15.07 -1.44
N SER A 162 12.67 -16.04 -1.15
CA SER A 162 12.39 -17.44 -1.49
C SER A 162 11.09 -17.82 -0.79
N HIS A 163 10.20 -18.53 -1.47
CA HIS A 163 8.96 -19.03 -0.89
C HIS A 163 9.16 -19.47 0.57
N PHE A 164 8.32 -18.95 1.46
CA PHE A 164 8.40 -19.27 2.87
C PHE A 164 8.27 -20.78 3.04
N ARG A 165 9.24 -21.40 3.71
CA ARG A 165 9.00 -22.71 4.32
C ARG A 165 8.01 -22.43 5.44
N ASN A 166 6.79 -22.96 5.34
CA ASN A 166 5.87 -22.99 6.48
C ASN A 166 6.69 -23.45 7.69
N LYS A 167 6.81 -22.60 8.72
CA LYS A 167 7.40 -23.01 9.99
C LYS A 167 6.48 -24.10 10.51
N LYS A 168 6.86 -25.36 10.32
CA LYS A 168 6.13 -26.47 10.93
C LYS A 168 6.14 -26.18 12.43
N VAL A 169 4.94 -26.06 13.00
CA VAL A 169 4.77 -25.98 14.44
C VAL A 169 5.43 -27.25 15.02
N SER A 170 6.50 -27.07 15.77
CA SER A 170 6.99 -28.12 16.66
C SER A 170 5.93 -28.26 17.75
N PHE A 171 5.18 -29.36 17.67
CA PHE A 171 4.26 -29.80 18.72
C PHE A 171 5.02 -30.02 20.03
#